data_AF-A0A955RL93-F1
#
_entry.id   AF-A0A955RL93-F1
#
_cell.length_a   1.000
_cell.length_b   1.000
_cell.length_c   1.000
_cell.angle_alpha   90.00
_cell.angle_beta   90.00
_cell.angle_gamma   90.00
#
_symmetry.space_group_name_H-M   'P 1'
#
loop_
_entity.id
_entity.type
_entity.pdbx_description
1 polymer ?
#
loop_
_entity_poly.entity_id
_entity_poly.type
_entity_poly.pdbx_seq_one_letter_code
_entity_poly.pdbx_strand_id
1 'polypeptide(L)' 'MANLMDLSECLAKEGRLAQKYEGYRNEATNDDFKNSLNELKRLSIQKMKILHEIISEGPWLQDE' A
#
# COMPACT_ATOMS: atom_id res chain seq x y z
N MET A 1 -6.34 -12.38 -15.94
CA MET A 1 -5.03 -11.71 -16.01
C MET A 1 -5.20 -10.35 -15.36
N ALA A 2 -4.46 -10.04 -14.30
CA ALA A 2 -4.38 -8.68 -13.80
C ALA A 2 -3.55 -7.87 -14.81
N ASN A 3 -4.03 -6.72 -15.25
CA ASN A 3 -3.28 -5.85 -16.16
C ASN A 3 -2.50 -4.79 -15.37
N LEU A 4 -1.59 -4.07 -16.03
CA LEU A 4 -0.75 -3.03 -15.41
C LEU A 4 -1.57 -1.94 -14.70
N MET A 5 -2.77 -1.65 -15.23
CA MET A 5 -3.70 -0.68 -14.64
C MET A 5 -4.27 -1.18 -13.31
N ASP A 6 -4.70 -2.44 -13.22
CA ASP A 6 -5.18 -3.05 -11.97
C ASP A 6 -4.10 -2.99 -10.86
N LEU A 7 -2.85 -3.26 -11.22
CA LEU A 7 -1.71 -3.19 -10.30
C LEU A 7 -1.44 -1.76 -9.83
N SER A 8 -1.50 -0.80 -10.74
CA SER A 8 -1.34 0.63 -10.44
C SER A 8 -2.45 1.16 -9.53
N GLU A 9 -3.69 0.73 -9.77
CA GLU A 9 -4.84 1.04 -8.90
C GLU A 9 -4.67 0.43 -7.50
N CYS A 10 -4.18 -0.81 -7.42
CA CYS A 10 -3.84 -1.46 -6.16
C CYS A 10 -2.76 -0.67 -5.40
N LEU A 11 -1.69 -0.23 -6.09
CA LEU A 11 -0.63 0.59 -5.49
C LEU A 11 -1.19 1.88 -4.90
N ALA A 12 -2.00 2.60 -5.66
CA ALA A 12 -2.63 3.84 -5.19
C ALA A 12 -3.59 3.61 -4.02
N LYS A 13 -4.32 2.49 -4.02
CA LYS A 13 -5.21 2.10 -2.93
C LYS A 13 -4.44 1.85 -1.63
N GLU A 14 -3.33 1.13 -1.68
CA GLU A 14 -2.49 0.89 -0.50
C GLU A 14 -1.91 2.19 0.07
N GLY A 15 -1.50 3.13 -0.79
CA GLY A 15 -1.05 4.46 -0.35
C GLY A 15 -2.13 5.23 0.42
N ARG A 16 -3.38 5.21 -0.08
CA ARG A 16 -4.53 5.83 0.63
C ARG A 16 -4.84 5.13 1.95
N LEU A 17 -4.73 3.80 2.02
CA LEU A 17 -4.94 3.05 3.26
C LEU A 17 -3.89 3.40 4.31
N ALA A 18 -2.61 3.44 3.93
CA ALA A 18 -1.52 3.84 4.83
C ALA A 18 -1.75 5.25 5.43
N GLN A 19 -2.24 6.20 4.62
CA GLN A 19 -2.60 7.54 5.10
C GLN A 19 -3.81 7.51 6.05
N LYS A 20 -4.84 6.70 5.76
CA LYS A 20 -6.00 6.56 6.65
C LYS A 20 -5.62 5.96 8.00
N TYR A 21 -4.79 4.92 8.03
CA TYR A 21 -4.32 4.32 9.27
C TYR A 21 -3.51 5.31 10.12
N GLU A 22 -2.69 6.14 9.49
CA GLU A 22 -2.00 7.25 10.17
C GLU A 22 -2.99 8.25 10.80
N GLY A 23 -4.02 8.64 10.04
CA GLY A 23 -5.09 9.52 10.54
C GLY A 23 -5.81 8.95 11.75
N TYR A 24 -6.29 7.70 11.64
CA TYR A 24 -6.94 7.00 12.76
C TYR A 24 -6.03 6.84 13.97
N ARG A 25 -4.72 6.67 13.78
CA ARG A 25 -3.78 6.52 14.89
C ARG A 25 -3.63 7.83 15.67
N ASN A 26 -3.64 8.96 14.96
CA ASN A 26 -3.52 10.28 15.58
C ASN A 26 -4.78 10.66 16.37
N GLU A 27 -5.94 10.08 16.02
CA GLU A 27 -7.21 10.28 16.74
C GLU A 27 -7.44 9.25 17.86
N ALA A 28 -6.80 8.08 17.78
CA ALA A 28 -6.94 7.02 18.77
C ALA A 28 -6.36 7.40 20.13
N THR A 29 -7.01 6.97 21.21
CA THR A 29 -6.52 7.12 22.59
C THR A 29 -5.99 5.82 23.18
N ASN A 30 -6.44 4.67 22.68
CA ASN A 30 -6.01 3.35 23.11
C ASN A 30 -4.70 2.95 22.42
N ASP A 31 -3.68 2.60 23.21
CA ASP A 31 -2.33 2.32 22.70
C ASP A 31 -2.23 0.98 21.93
N ASP A 32 -2.98 -0.05 22.33
CA ASP A 32 -3.02 -1.32 21.59
C ASP A 32 -3.63 -1.15 20.19
N PHE A 33 -4.65 -0.31 20.09
CA PHE A 33 -5.26 0.05 18.83
C PHE A 33 -4.31 0.88 17.96
N LYS A 34 -3.57 1.83 18.55
CA LYS A 34 -2.50 2.57 17.84
C LYS A 34 -1.43 1.64 17.29
N ASN A 35 -1.01 0.65 18.08
CA ASN A 35 -0.04 -0.35 17.65
C ASN A 35 -0.57 -1.18 16.47
N SER A 36 -1.84 -1.59 16.53
CA SER A 36 -2.51 -2.30 15.43
C SER A 36 -2.57 -1.45 14.15
N LEU A 37 -2.88 -0.14 14.27
CA LEU A 37 -2.90 0.78 13.14
C LEU A 37 -1.50 1.01 12.54
N ASN A 38 -0.47 1.10 13.39
CA ASN A 38 0.92 1.16 12.94
C ASN A 38 1.32 -0.09 12.14
N GLU A 39 0.91 -1.26 12.61
CA GLU A 39 1.18 -2.52 11.91
C GLU A 39 0.46 -2.59 10.56
N LEU A 40 -0.81 -2.20 10.51
CA LEU A 40 -1.56 -2.10 9.25
C LEU A 40 -0.91 -1.12 8.26
N LYS A 41 -0.47 0.06 8.73
CA LYS A 41 0.29 1.01 7.93
C LYS A 41 1.58 0.39 7.40
N ARG A 42 2.34 -0.31 8.25
CA ARG A 42 3.59 -0.98 7.86
C ARG A 42 3.35 -2.00 6.75
N LEU A 43 2.31 -2.83 6.89
CA LEU A 43 1.94 -3.85 5.90
C LEU A 43 1.50 -3.22 4.57
N SER A 44 0.68 -2.17 4.58
CA SER A 44 0.32 -1.45 3.35
C SER A 44 1.55 -0.86 2.64
N ILE A 45 2.49 -0.26 3.38
CA ILE A 45 3.75 0.24 2.79
C ILE A 45 4.59 -0.90 2.21
N GLN A 46 4.70 -2.04 2.88
CA GLN A 46 5.40 -3.21 2.34
C GLN A 46 4.76 -3.70 1.04
N LYS A 47 3.43 -3.78 1.00
CA LYS A 47 2.70 -4.16 -0.20
C LYS A 47 2.89 -3.15 -1.34
N MET A 48 2.94 -1.85 -1.03
CA MET A 48 3.27 -0.82 -2.03
C MET A 48 4.65 -1.03 -2.65
N LYS A 49 5.67 -1.38 -1.85
CA LYS A 49 7.02 -1.65 -2.37
C LYS A 49 7.01 -2.83 -3.35
N ILE A 50 6.36 -3.93 -2.97
CA ILE A 50 6.22 -5.11 -3.83
C ILE A 50 5.47 -4.76 -5.13
N LEU A 51 4.34 -4.03 -5.02
CA LEU A 51 3.58 -3.61 -6.21
C LEU A 51 4.39 -2.69 -7.11
N HIS A 52 5.16 -1.77 -6.54
CA HIS A 52 6.05 -0.89 -7.29
C HIS A 52 7.13 -1.69 -8.03
N GLU A 53 7.80 -2.65 -7.37
CA GLU A 53 8.77 -3.54 -8.00
C GLU A 53 8.15 -4.31 -9.17
N ILE A 54 6.97 -4.92 -8.97
CA ILE A 54 6.26 -5.64 -10.03
C ILE A 54 5.92 -4.73 -11.22
N ILE A 55 5.44 -3.51 -10.95
CA ILE A 55 5.08 -2.53 -11.99
C ILE A 55 6.35 -2.10 -12.76
N SER A 56 7.45 -1.81 -12.06
CA SER A 56 8.69 -1.30 -12.64
C SER A 56 9.51 -2.37 -13.38
N GLU A 57 9.49 -3.62 -12.93
CA GLU A 57 10.33 -4.69 -13.48
C GLU A 57 9.54 -5.68 -14.35
N GLY A 58 8.22 -5.51 -14.44
CA GLY A 58 7.36 -6.45 -15.15
C GLY A 58 7.50 -6.39 -16.68
N PRO A 59 7.06 -7.46 -17.37
CA PRO A 59 7.32 -7.67 -18.81
C PRO A 59 6.53 -6.74 -19.74
N TRP A 60 5.75 -5.82 -19.20
CA TRP A 60 4.99 -4.80 -19.95
C TRP A 60 5.88 -3.71 -20.57
N LEU A 61 7.12 -3.56 -20.09
CA LEU A 61 8.10 -2.62 -20.66
C LEU A 61 8.94 -3.23 -21.80
N GLN A 62 8.78 -4.53 -22.09
CA GLN A 62 9.60 -5.23 -23.10
C GLN A 62 9.05 -5.10 -24.53
N ASP A 63 7.89 -4.46 -24.71
CA ASP A 63 7.23 -4.25 -26.00
C ASP A 63 7.12 -2.76 -26.41
N GLU A 64 7.90 -1.85 -25.78
CA GLU A 64 8.14 -0.48 -26.30
C GLU A 64 9.49 -0.36 -27.04
#